data_AF-A0A1S9B1W4-F1
#
_entry.id   AF-A0A1S9B1W4-F1
#
_cell.length_a   1.000
_cell.length_b   1.000
_cell.length_c   1.000
_cell.angle_alpha   90.00
_cell.angle_beta   90.00
_cell.angle_gamma   90.00
#
_symmetry.space_group_name_H-M   'P 1'
#
loop_
_entity.id
_entity.type
_entity.pdbx_description
1 polymer ?
#
loop_
_entity_poly.entity_id
_entity_poly.type
_entity_poly.pdbx_seq_one_letter_code
_entity_poly.pdbx_strand_id
1 'polypeptide(L)'
;MSATPPRFAFGPRNYRLMFIGLALLAAGFITMSLDGADYGEGFLGLTLGPLLLAAGFVVEFFAIMAKSGPAPVAPSTAEATGTSFAPTAAPTPPTYQRR
;
A
#
# COMPACT_ATOMS: atom_id res chain seq x y z
N MET A 1 14.30 -21.78 14.36
CA MET A 1 13.38 -20.62 14.19
C MET A 1 13.90 -19.79 13.03
N SER A 2 13.35 -19.98 11.82
CA SER A 2 13.72 -19.16 10.66
C SER A 2 13.05 -17.79 10.81
N ALA A 3 13.84 -16.78 11.19
CA ALA A 3 13.39 -15.40 11.27
C ALA A 3 12.99 -14.95 9.85
N THR A 4 11.70 -14.65 9.66
CA THR A 4 11.21 -14.03 8.42
C THR A 4 11.70 -12.58 8.41
N PRO A 5 12.53 -12.15 7.45
CA PRO A 5 12.94 -10.75 7.38
C PRO A 5 11.70 -9.88 7.15
N PRO A 6 11.59 -8.73 7.84
CA PRO A 6 10.47 -7.81 7.67
C PRO A 6 10.39 -7.35 6.22
N ARG A 7 9.21 -7.55 5.62
CA ARG A 7 8.91 -7.19 4.24
C ARG A 7 8.34 -5.77 4.23
N PHE A 8 9.10 -4.82 3.70
CA PHE A 8 8.61 -3.45 3.51
C PHE A 8 7.80 -3.36 2.21
N ALA A 9 6.71 -2.60 2.22
CA ALA A 9 5.86 -2.40 1.05
C ALA A 9 6.58 -1.66 -0.10
N PHE A 10 7.57 -0.82 0.25
CA PHE A 10 8.31 0.00 -0.71
C PHE A 10 9.82 0.06 -0.39
N GLY A 11 10.62 0.41 -1.39
CA GLY A 11 12.06 0.64 -1.21
C GLY A 11 12.39 1.92 -0.43
N PRO A 12 13.61 2.04 0.13
CA PRO A 12 14.01 3.17 0.97
C PRO A 12 13.97 4.52 0.24
N ARG A 13 14.19 4.51 -1.09
CA ARG A 13 14.08 5.72 -1.93
C ARG A 13 12.63 6.20 -2.04
N ASN A 14 11.68 5.27 -2.07
CA ASN A 14 10.26 5.58 -2.18
C ASN A 14 9.71 6.20 -0.89
N TYR A 15 10.23 5.74 0.25
CA TYR A 15 9.91 6.30 1.55
C TYR A 15 10.29 7.79 1.67
N ARG A 16 11.38 8.21 1.00
CA ARG A 16 11.76 9.63 0.94
C ARG A 16 10.77 10.45 0.11
N LEU A 17 10.25 9.90 -0.99
CA LEU A 17 9.25 10.57 -1.82
C LEU A 17 7.92 10.75 -1.07
N MET A 18 7.48 9.74 -0.33
CA MET A 18 6.34 9.85 0.59
C MET A 18 6.51 10.98 1.61
N PHE A 19 7.70 11.09 2.21
CA PHE A 19 7.95 12.15 3.19
C PHE A 19 7.89 13.54 2.56
N ILE A 20 8.35 13.68 1.32
CA ILE A 20 8.24 14.93 0.54
C ILE A 20 6.77 15.24 0.23
N GLY A 21 5.99 14.24 -0.20
CA GLY A 21 4.55 14.39 -0.45
C GLY A 21 3.79 14.86 0.80
N LEU A 22 4.09 14.23 1.95
CA LEU A 22 3.53 14.63 3.25
C LEU A 22 3.94 16.05 3.65
N ALA A 23 5.19 16.45 3.41
CA ALA A 23 5.66 17.80 3.68
C ALA A 23 4.93 18.85 2.82
N LEU A 24 4.63 18.53 1.54
CA LEU A 24 3.85 19.41 0.66
C LEU A 24 2.39 19.54 1.12
N LEU A 25 1.76 18.44 1.53
CA LEU A 25 0.41 18.46 2.10
C LEU A 25 0.38 19.33 3.36
N ALA A 26 1.32 19.12 4.29
CA ALA A 26 1.44 19.93 5.49
C ALA A 26 1.66 21.41 5.15
N ALA A 27 2.55 21.72 4.20
CA ALA A 27 2.77 23.09 3.75
C ALA A 27 1.50 23.72 3.18
N GLY A 28 0.70 22.98 2.40
CA GLY A 28 -0.57 23.45 1.87
C GLY A 28 -1.59 23.82 2.96
N PHE A 29 -1.76 22.94 3.95
CA PHE A 29 -2.62 23.22 5.11
C PHE A 29 -2.10 24.39 5.96
N ILE A 30 -0.79 24.45 6.19
CA ILE A 30 -0.15 25.56 6.91
C ILE A 30 -0.37 26.88 6.17
N THR A 31 -0.25 26.88 4.84
CA THR A 31 -0.45 28.09 4.01
C THR A 31 -1.87 28.61 4.15
N MET A 32 -2.88 27.74 4.16
CA MET A 32 -4.27 28.14 4.43
C MET A 32 -4.46 28.66 5.86
N SER A 33 -3.84 28.02 6.85
CA SER A 33 -3.96 28.42 8.26
C SER A 33 -3.24 29.73 8.59
N LEU A 34 -2.18 30.08 7.87
CA LEU A 34 -1.47 31.35 8.02
C LEU A 34 -2.06 32.48 7.17
N ASP A 35 -3.01 32.18 6.28
CA ASP A 35 -3.66 33.21 5.48
C ASP A 35 -4.50 34.11 6.39
N GLY A 36 -4.01 35.34 6.61
CA GLY A 36 -4.61 36.31 7.53
C GLY A 36 -5.80 37.07 6.94
N ALA A 37 -6.23 36.74 5.73
CA ALA A 37 -7.43 37.27 5.14
C ALA A 37 -8.67 36.67 5.83
N ASP A 38 -9.66 37.51 6.17
CA ASP A 38 -10.93 37.03 6.69
C ASP A 38 -11.52 35.99 5.73
N TYR A 39 -11.86 34.81 6.28
CA TYR A 39 -12.36 33.63 5.55
C TYR A 39 -11.40 32.94 4.58
N GLY A 40 -10.10 33.29 4.55
CA GLY A 40 -9.14 32.65 3.65
C GLY A 40 -9.38 32.99 2.17
N GLU A 41 -10.06 34.12 1.90
CA GLU A 41 -10.28 34.70 0.57
C GLU A 41 -8.97 35.25 -0.04
N GLY A 42 -7.86 35.18 0.69
CA GLY A 42 -6.55 35.51 0.17
C GLY A 42 -6.16 34.57 -0.96
N PHE A 43 -5.42 35.09 -1.94
CA PHE A 43 -4.87 34.27 -3.02
C PHE A 43 -4.06 33.08 -2.48
N LEU A 44 -3.40 33.26 -1.33
CA LEU A 44 -2.63 32.22 -0.65
C LEU A 44 -3.52 31.08 -0.14
N GLY A 45 -4.66 31.37 0.49
CA GLY A 45 -5.60 30.37 0.98
C GLY A 45 -6.41 29.71 -0.15
N LEU A 46 -6.94 30.49 -1.09
CA LEU A 46 -7.89 30.00 -2.10
C LEU A 46 -7.22 29.33 -3.32
N THR A 47 -6.02 29.78 -3.71
CA THR A 47 -5.33 29.25 -4.90
C THR A 47 -4.06 28.49 -4.54
N LEU A 48 -3.18 29.09 -3.73
CA LEU A 48 -1.88 28.50 -3.44
C LEU A 48 -2.03 27.26 -2.55
N GLY A 49 -2.86 27.34 -1.50
CA GLY A 49 -3.20 26.22 -0.62
C GLY A 49 -3.66 24.98 -1.41
N PRO A 50 -4.79 25.03 -2.14
CA PRO A 50 -5.31 23.87 -2.88
C PRO A 50 -4.33 23.36 -3.94
N LEU A 51 -3.55 24.27 -4.56
CA LEU A 51 -2.52 23.89 -5.53
C LEU A 51 -1.38 23.09 -4.87
N LEU A 52 -0.93 23.49 -3.67
CA LEU A 52 0.05 22.73 -2.89
C LEU A 52 -0.50 21.36 -2.47
N LEU A 53 -1.76 21.30 -2.02
CA LEU A 53 -2.40 20.01 -1.69
C LEU A 53 -2.46 19.10 -2.92
N ALA A 54 -2.89 19.62 -4.07
CA ALA A 54 -2.96 18.87 -5.31
C ALA A 54 -1.57 18.34 -5.73
N ALA A 55 -0.54 19.19 -5.67
CA ALA A 55 0.84 18.78 -5.93
C ALA A 55 1.32 17.71 -4.94
N GLY A 56 1.02 17.87 -3.65
CA GLY A 56 1.34 16.89 -2.61
C GLY A 56 0.70 15.53 -2.88
N PHE A 57 -0.58 15.49 -3.25
CA PHE A 57 -1.28 14.26 -3.64
C PHE A 57 -0.69 13.63 -4.90
N VAL A 58 -0.30 14.42 -5.91
CA VAL A 58 0.36 13.89 -7.12
C VAL A 58 1.71 13.26 -6.78
N VAL A 59 2.50 13.90 -5.92
CA VAL A 59 3.79 13.36 -5.45
C VAL A 59 3.58 12.07 -4.66
N GLU A 60 2.55 12.00 -3.83
CA GLU A 60 2.20 10.80 -3.06
C GLU A 60 1.77 9.65 -3.97
N PHE A 61 0.90 9.92 -4.96
CA PHE A 61 0.54 8.95 -5.99
C PHE A 61 1.76 8.47 -6.78
N PHE A 62 2.63 9.40 -7.17
CA PHE A 62 3.85 9.07 -7.89
C PHE A 62 4.81 8.25 -7.02
N ALA A 63 4.93 8.55 -5.73
CA ALA A 63 5.71 7.75 -4.79
C ALA A 63 5.16 6.33 -4.75
N ILE A 64 3.86 6.12 -4.53
CA ILE A 64 3.27 4.77 -4.48
C ILE A 64 3.48 4.01 -5.80
N MET A 65 3.32 4.68 -6.95
CA MET A 65 3.54 4.08 -8.27
C MET A 65 5.01 3.85 -8.61
N ALA A 66 5.93 4.61 -8.03
CA ALA A 66 7.36 4.55 -8.31
C ALA A 66 7.96 3.26 -7.75
N LYS A 67 7.83 2.18 -8.51
CA LYS A 67 8.52 0.92 -8.24
C LYS A 67 10.02 1.11 -8.47
N SER A 68 10.76 1.39 -7.40
CA SER A 68 12.22 1.41 -7.41
C SER A 68 12.78 -0.01 -7.38
N GLY A 69 13.04 -0.58 -8.56
CA GLY A 69 13.80 -1.82 -8.74
C GLY A 69 13.05 -3.10 -8.35
N PRO A 70 13.54 -4.27 -8.80
CA PRO A 70 12.95 -5.54 -8.39
C PRO A 70 13.22 -5.67 -6.89
N ALA A 71 12.17 -5.55 -6.07
CA ALA A 71 12.16 -6.25 -4.79
C ALA A 71 12.65 -7.67 -5.09
N PRO A 72 13.60 -8.23 -4.32
CA PRO A 72 14.00 -9.63 -4.48
C PRO A 72 12.71 -10.46 -4.49
N VAL A 73 12.29 -10.89 -5.67
CA VAL A 73 11.17 -11.78 -5.85
C VAL A 73 11.66 -13.11 -5.33
N ALA A 74 11.52 -13.30 -4.01
CA ALA A 74 11.55 -14.63 -3.45
C ALA A 74 10.51 -15.45 -4.24
N PRO A 75 10.86 -16.69 -4.63
CA PRO A 75 9.98 -17.52 -5.43
C PRO A 75 8.61 -17.54 -4.77
N SER A 76 7.57 -17.30 -5.58
CA SER A 76 6.19 -17.47 -5.16
C SER A 76 5.99 -18.92 -4.75
N THR A 77 6.27 -19.26 -3.48
CA THR A 77 5.72 -20.44 -2.81
C THR A 77 4.29 -20.14 -2.36
N ALA A 78 3.54 -19.50 -3.25
CA ALA A 78 2.10 -19.45 -3.26
C ALA A 78 1.61 -20.14 -4.55
N GLU A 79 2.19 -21.31 -4.85
CA GLU A 79 1.38 -22.37 -5.46
C GLU A 79 0.33 -22.75 -4.41
N ALA A 80 -0.81 -22.09 -4.54
CA ALA A 80 -2.12 -22.61 -4.20
C ALA A 80 -2.17 -23.62 -3.04
N THR A 81 -2.20 -23.10 -1.81
CA THR A 81 -3.10 -23.68 -0.79
C THR A 81 -4.54 -23.37 -1.22
N GLY A 82 -4.93 -23.92 -2.36
CA GLY A 82 -6.31 -24.05 -2.75
C GLY A 82 -6.92 -25.05 -1.78
N THR A 83 -7.92 -24.60 -1.06
CA THR A 83 -8.84 -25.43 -0.30
C THR A 83 -9.53 -26.39 -1.26
N SER A 84 -8.90 -27.52 -1.59
CA SER A 84 -9.61 -28.67 -2.16
C SER A 84 -10.00 -29.57 -1.00
N PHE A 85 -11.25 -29.43 -0.57
CA PHE A 85 -11.91 -30.42 0.27
C PHE A 85 -11.71 -31.81 -0.35
N ALA A 86 -10.91 -32.66 0.29
CA ALA A 86 -10.90 -34.08 -0.03
C ALA A 86 -12.29 -34.62 0.37
N PRO A 87 -13.00 -35.36 -0.51
CA PRO A 87 -14.21 -36.03 -0.11
C PRO A 87 -13.82 -37.06 0.96
N THR A 88 -14.50 -36.98 2.10
CA THR A 88 -14.48 -37.97 3.16
C THR A 88 -14.52 -39.38 2.56
N ALA A 89 -13.55 -40.19 2.96
CA ALA A 89 -13.40 -41.59 2.60
C ALA A 89 -14.76 -42.31 2.58
N ALA A 90 -15.12 -42.88 1.43
CA ALA A 90 -16.22 -43.82 1.33
C ALA A 90 -15.92 -45.04 2.23
N PRO A 91 -16.89 -45.52 3.03
CA PRO A 91 -16.70 -46.71 3.86
C PRO A 91 -16.49 -47.93 2.94
N THR A 92 -15.43 -48.69 3.22
CA THR A 92 -15.15 -49.95 2.53
C THR A 92 -16.31 -50.93 2.69
N PRO A 93 -16.83 -51.54 1.61
CA PRO A 93 -17.83 -52.60 1.73
C PRO A 93 -17.19 -53.89 2.28
N PRO A 94 -17.88 -54.67 3.13
CA PRO A 94 -17.34 -55.89 3.70
C PRO A 94 -17.11 -56.97 2.63
N THR A 95 -15.89 -57.53 2.59
CA THR A 95 -15.51 -58.66 1.75
C THR A 95 -16.31 -59.91 2.11
N TYR A 96 -17.27 -60.29 1.28
CA TYR A 96 -18.00 -61.55 1.41
C TYR A 96 -17.13 -62.72 0.92
N GLN A 97 -16.70 -63.58 1.86
CA GLN A 97 -16.14 -64.90 1.57
C GLN A 97 -17.26 -65.82 1.06
N ARG A 98 -17.30 -66.09 -0.24
CA ARG A 98 -18.07 -67.23 -0.77
C ARG A 98 -17.21 -68.48 -0.63
N ARG A 99 -17.82 -69.52 -0.03
CA ARG A 99 -17.32 -70.89 0.08
C ARG A 99 -16.84 -71.46 -1.24
#